data_AF-T1P8M6-F1
#
_entry.id   AF-T1P8M6-F1
#
_cell.length_a   1.000
_cell.length_b   1.000
_cell.length_c   1.000
_cell.angle_alpha   90.00
_cell.angle_beta   90.00
_cell.angle_gamma   90.00
#
_symmetry.space_group_name_H-M   'P 1'
#
loop_
_entity.id
_entity.type
_entity.pdbx_description
1 polymer ?
#
loop_
_entity_poly.entity_id
_entity_poly.type
_entity_poly.pdbx_seq_one_letter_code
_entity_poly.pdbx_strand_id
1 'polypeptide(L)'
;MILEVMQFCEKAYPLRIKMAFFLNGPPFVQTLLNLILSCAPEKFRKRIHISDSDNFDKFGDIFPKKYLPQDYGGENSSVENICLEYEKVIDDHREYFRRNAECGSDEKLRMEEGDYTENIEFGIGGSFRKINVD
;
A
#
# COMPACT_ATOMS: atom_id res chain seq x y z
N MET A 1 -16.51 1.27 4.89
CA MET A 1 -15.47 2.28 4.62
C MET A 1 -14.06 1.87 5.07
N ILE A 2 -13.71 1.84 6.37
CA ILE A 2 -12.31 1.56 6.81
C ILE A 2 -11.81 0.18 6.36
N LEU A 3 -12.63 -0.86 6.52
CA LEU A 3 -12.30 -2.22 6.08
C LEU A 3 -12.16 -2.34 4.55
N GLU A 4 -12.95 -1.60 3.78
CA GLU A 4 -12.88 -1.59 2.31
C GLU A 4 -11.57 -0.95 1.84
N VAL A 5 -11.14 0.14 2.48
CA VAL A 5 -9.84 0.77 2.20
C VAL A 5 -8.69 -0.19 2.51
N MET A 6 -8.75 -0.93 3.63
CA MET A 6 -7.74 -1.94 3.95
C MET A 6 -7.71 -3.08 2.93
N GLN A 7 -8.88 -3.58 2.52
CA GLN A 7 -8.99 -4.63 1.51
C GLN A 7 -8.46 -4.15 0.16
N PHE A 8 -8.75 -2.92 -0.23
CA PHE A 8 -8.21 -2.30 -1.43
C PHE A 8 -6.67 -2.28 -1.37
N CYS A 9 -6.09 -1.76 -0.28
CA CYS A 9 -4.63 -1.69 -0.10
C CYS A 9 -3.95 -3.07 -0.07
N GLU A 10 -4.62 -4.12 0.41
CA GLU A 10 -4.03 -5.47 0.48
C GLU A 10 -4.22 -6.28 -0.80
N LYS A 11 -5.39 -6.18 -1.44
CA LYS A 11 -5.83 -7.12 -2.50
C LYS A 11 -5.93 -6.50 -3.89
N ALA A 12 -6.27 -5.22 -3.98
CA ALA A 12 -6.55 -4.56 -5.26
C ALA A 12 -5.42 -3.65 -5.71
N TYR A 13 -4.71 -3.02 -4.77
CA TYR A 13 -3.63 -2.11 -5.09
C TYR A 13 -2.39 -2.89 -5.54
N PRO A 14 -1.84 -2.64 -6.74
CA PRO A 14 -0.74 -3.43 -7.30
C PRO A 14 0.63 -3.07 -6.68
N LEU A 15 0.65 -2.68 -5.40
CA LEU A 15 1.86 -2.38 -4.65
C LEU A 15 1.91 -3.18 -3.35
N ARG A 16 3.07 -3.81 -3.10
CA ARG A 16 3.31 -4.55 -1.88
C ARG A 16 3.91 -3.63 -0.81
N ILE A 17 3.06 -3.14 0.08
CA ILE A 17 3.50 -2.36 1.25
C ILE A 17 4.45 -3.24 2.08
N LYS A 18 5.73 -2.85 2.22
CA LYS A 18 6.70 -3.59 3.07
C LYS A 18 6.56 -3.19 4.53
N MET A 19 6.46 -1.89 4.78
CA MET A 19 6.44 -1.30 6.11
C MET A 19 5.86 0.11 6.00
N ALA A 20 5.10 0.55 7.01
CA ALA A 20 4.63 1.92 7.13
C ALA A 20 4.86 2.41 8.56
N PHE A 21 5.28 3.67 8.67
CA PHE A 21 5.67 4.27 9.93
C PHE A 21 4.85 5.51 10.23
N PHE A 22 4.40 5.60 11.47
CA PHE A 22 3.73 6.78 12.00
C PHE A 22 4.67 7.44 13.03
N LEU A 23 5.08 8.66 12.72
CA LEU A 23 6.06 9.43 13.48
C LEU A 23 5.39 10.65 14.12
N ASN A 24 5.79 11.00 15.34
CA ASN A 24 5.34 12.21 16.06
C ASN A 24 3.81 12.37 16.11
N GLY A 25 3.07 11.27 16.23
CA GLY A 25 1.62 11.31 16.36
C GLY A 25 1.19 11.75 17.76
N PRO A 26 0.19 12.64 17.92
CA PRO A 26 -0.43 12.89 19.22
C PRO A 26 -0.95 11.60 19.87
N PRO A 27 -1.01 11.50 21.22
CA PRO A 27 -1.43 10.26 21.89
C PRO A 27 -2.78 9.70 21.42
N PHE A 28 -3.73 10.57 21.08
CA PHE A 28 -5.02 10.17 20.53
C PHE A 28 -4.91 9.43 19.18
N VAL A 29 -3.94 9.79 18.34
CA VAL A 29 -3.71 9.11 17.05
C VAL A 29 -3.25 7.68 17.28
N GLN A 30 -2.42 7.43 18.29
CA GLN A 30 -1.99 6.08 18.64
C GLN A 30 -3.19 5.22 19.10
N THR A 31 -4.08 5.77 19.92
CA THR A 31 -5.32 5.08 20.32
C THR A 31 -6.21 4.77 19.12
N LEU A 32 -6.43 5.74 18.23
CA LEU A 32 -7.26 5.58 17.04
C LEU A 32 -6.67 4.53 16.08
N LEU A 33 -5.36 4.58 15.82
CA LEU A 33 -4.68 3.60 14.98
C LEU A 33 -4.75 2.20 15.58
N ASN A 34 -4.56 2.05 16.89
CA ASN A 34 -4.71 0.76 17.54
C ASN A 34 -6.12 0.18 17.41
N LEU A 35 -7.16 1.01 17.48
CA LEU A 35 -8.53 0.59 17.24
C LEU A 35 -8.72 0.13 15.79
N ILE A 36 -8.24 0.91 14.83
CA ILE A 36 -8.31 0.58 13.40
C ILE A 36 -7.55 -0.72 13.10
N LEU A 37 -6.35 -0.89 13.65
CA LEU A 37 -5.52 -2.07 13.49
C LEU A 37 -6.09 -3.32 14.18
N SER A 38 -6.95 -3.15 15.20
CA SER A 38 -7.64 -4.30 15.81
C SER A 38 -8.56 -5.03 14.83
N CYS A 39 -9.09 -4.32 13.83
CA CYS A 39 -9.92 -4.87 12.76
C CYS A 39 -9.11 -5.26 11.52
N ALA A 40 -7.80 -4.96 11.48
CA ALA A 40 -6.95 -5.23 10.34
C ALA A 40 -6.42 -6.68 10.35
N PRO A 41 -6.20 -7.29 9.17
CA PRO A 41 -5.56 -8.60 9.07
C PRO A 41 -4.17 -8.59 9.72
N GLU A 42 -3.77 -9.71 10.31
CA GLU A 42 -2.48 -9.84 11.01
C GLU A 42 -1.28 -9.45 10.12
N LYS A 43 -1.36 -9.77 8.82
CA LYS A 43 -0.36 -9.39 7.81
C LYS A 43 -0.22 -7.88 7.66
N PHE A 44 -1.32 -7.13 7.73
CA PHE A 44 -1.31 -5.67 7.65
C PHE A 44 -0.78 -5.08 8.94
N ARG A 45 -1.26 -5.55 10.10
CA ARG A 45 -0.80 -5.09 11.42
C ARG A 45 0.71 -5.23 11.61
N LYS A 46 1.31 -6.32 11.16
CA LYS A 46 2.78 -6.55 11.24
C LYS A 46 3.62 -5.56 10.43
N ARG A 47 3.02 -4.85 9.47
CA ARG A 47 3.72 -3.88 8.61
C ARG A 47 3.62 -2.46 9.13
N ILE A 48 2.72 -2.20 10.08
CA ILE A 48 2.50 -0.86 10.63
C ILE A 48 3.31 -0.71 11.92
N HIS A 49 4.17 0.30 11.96
CA HIS A 49 4.98 0.65 13.11
C HIS A 49 4.60 2.05 13.57
N ILE A 50 4.22 2.17 14.84
CA ILE A 50 3.93 3.45 15.47
C ILE A 50 5.10 3.75 16.37
N SER A 51 5.83 4.82 16.09
CA SER A 51 6.89 5.28 16.95
C SER A 51 6.33 6.28 17.95
N ASP A 52 6.69 6.11 19.21
CA ASP A 52 6.54 7.17 20.21
C ASP A 52 7.54 8.29 19.91
N SER A 53 7.21 9.52 20.30
CA SER A 53 7.99 10.74 20.02
C SER A 53 9.48 10.63 20.40
N ASP A 54 9.81 9.77 21.36
CA ASP A 54 11.16 9.64 21.91
C ASP A 54 12.01 8.53 21.27
N ASN A 55 11.48 7.75 20.32
CA ASN A 55 12.10 6.50 19.86
C ASN A 55 12.51 6.51 18.38
N PHE A 56 13.09 7.62 17.93
CA PHE A 56 13.60 7.78 16.57
C PHE A 56 14.83 6.89 16.26
N ASP A 57 15.56 6.44 17.28
CA ASP A 57 16.74 5.58 17.09
C ASP A 57 16.39 4.24 16.45
N LYS A 58 15.22 3.67 16.76
CA LYS A 58 14.71 2.46 16.10
C LYS A 58 14.53 2.63 14.59
N PHE A 59 14.39 3.85 14.11
CA PHE A 59 14.30 4.16 12.70
C PHE A 59 15.65 4.09 12.00
N GLY A 60 16.71 4.50 12.69
CA GLY A 60 18.10 4.44 12.19
C GLY A 60 18.59 3.00 11.96
N ASP A 61 18.06 2.05 12.73
CA ASP A 61 18.32 0.62 12.52
C ASP A 61 17.66 0.07 11.26
N ILE A 62 16.53 0.65 10.85
CA ILE A 62 15.71 0.19 9.72
C ILE A 62 16.12 0.91 8.43
N PHE A 63 16.42 2.20 8.52
CA PHE A 63 16.82 3.05 7.41
C PHE A 63 18.15 3.75 7.70
N PRO A 64 19.13 3.65 6.79
CA PRO A 64 20.35 4.44 6.90
C PRO A 64 20.05 5.93 6.98
N LYS A 65 20.71 6.64 7.91
CA LYS A 65 20.55 8.10 8.13
C LYS A 65 20.69 8.93 6.86
N LYS A 66 21.52 8.47 5.91
CA LYS A 66 21.71 9.05 4.57
C LYS A 66 20.40 9.27 3.80
N TYR A 67 19.40 8.41 3.97
CA TYR A 67 18.14 8.48 3.21
C TYR A 67 17.03 9.20 3.97
N LEU A 68 17.20 9.42 5.27
CA LEU A 68 16.21 10.05 6.12
C LEU A 68 16.30 11.59 6.00
N PRO A 69 15.18 12.33 5.93
CA PRO A 69 15.19 13.78 5.89
C PRO A 69 15.86 14.41 7.13
N GLN A 70 16.44 15.59 6.96
CA GLN A 70 17.04 16.36 8.05
C GLN A 70 16.06 16.67 9.20
N ASP A 71 14.79 16.93 8.89
CA ASP A 71 13.73 17.20 9.90
C ASP A 71 13.49 16.02 10.86
N TYR A 72 13.94 14.83 10.48
CA TYR A 72 13.82 13.60 11.24
C TYR A 72 15.17 13.09 11.76
N GLY A 73 16.22 13.94 11.76
CA GLY A 73 17.55 13.59 12.27
C GLY A 73 18.42 12.79 11.27
N GLY A 74 18.09 12.83 9.98
CA GLY A 74 18.88 12.25 8.91
C GLY A 74 19.80 13.25 8.20
N GLU A 75 20.38 12.80 7.08
CA GLU A 75 21.33 13.59 6.27
C GLU A 75 20.73 14.01 4.91
N ASN A 76 19.55 13.52 4.54
CA ASN A 76 18.89 13.84 3.28
C ASN A 76 18.29 15.26 3.30
N SER A 77 17.85 15.75 2.15
CA SER A 77 17.18 17.05 2.03
C SER A 77 16.00 17.19 3.00
N SER A 78 15.66 18.42 3.38
CA SER A 78 14.50 18.71 4.22
C SER A 78 13.21 18.22 3.56
N VAL A 79 12.19 17.88 4.36
CA VAL A 79 10.88 17.44 3.89
C VAL A 79 10.26 18.46 2.92
N GLU A 80 10.39 19.75 3.20
CA GLU A 80 9.88 20.82 2.33
C GLU A 80 10.50 20.75 0.92
N ASN A 81 11.83 20.71 0.84
CA ASN A 81 12.52 20.57 -0.44
C ASN A 81 12.19 19.26 -1.17
N ILE A 82 12.06 18.14 -0.44
CA ILE A 82 11.63 16.86 -1.03
C ILE A 82 10.24 17.01 -1.64
N CYS A 83 9.29 17.67 -0.96
CA CYS A 83 7.95 17.93 -1.50
C CYS A 83 8.03 18.77 -2.78
N LEU A 84 8.80 19.87 -2.79
CA LEU A 84 8.97 20.73 -3.96
C LEU A 84 9.61 19.99 -5.14
N GLU A 85 10.59 19.13 -4.89
CA GLU A 85 11.20 18.29 -5.93
C GLU A 85 10.19 17.28 -6.48
N TYR A 86 9.40 16.65 -5.61
CA TYR A 86 8.40 15.67 -6.02
C TYR A 86 7.25 16.31 -6.81
N GLU A 87 6.84 17.53 -6.46
CA GLU A 87 5.88 18.31 -7.24
C GLU A 87 6.36 18.54 -8.67
N LYS A 88 7.65 18.88 -8.86
CA LYS A 88 8.24 19.00 -10.20
C LYS A 88 8.21 17.68 -10.96
N VAL A 89 8.55 16.56 -10.31
CA VAL A 89 8.48 15.24 -10.96
C VAL A 89 7.05 14.93 -11.41
N ILE A 90 6.05 15.25 -10.61
CA ILE A 90 4.64 15.06 -10.98
C ILE A 90 4.27 15.94 -12.18
N ASP A 91 4.69 17.22 -12.18
CA ASP A 91 4.39 18.15 -13.27
C ASP A 91 5.10 17.75 -14.58
N ASP A 92 6.36 17.32 -14.51
CA ASP A 92 7.14 16.80 -15.65
C ASP A 92 6.47 15.57 -16.28
N HIS A 93 5.76 14.76 -15.47
CA HIS A 93 5.03 13.57 -15.90
C HIS A 93 3.53 13.81 -16.08
N ARG A 94 3.08 15.07 -16.14
CA ARG A 94 1.65 15.42 -16.26
C ARG A 94 0.93 14.70 -17.39
N GLU A 95 1.54 14.60 -18.56
CA GLU A 95 0.93 13.92 -19.71
C GLU A 95 0.83 12.41 -19.52
N TYR A 96 1.77 11.79 -18.81
CA TYR A 96 1.67 10.38 -18.42
C TYR A 96 0.45 10.15 -17.52
N PHE A 97 0.27 11.00 -16.49
CA PHE A 97 -0.88 10.88 -15.59
C PHE A 97 -2.21 11.19 -16.29
N ARG A 98 -2.23 12.14 -17.23
CA ARG A 98 -3.41 12.47 -18.03
C ARG A 98 -3.85 11.27 -18.88
N ARG A 99 -2.91 10.63 -19.58
CA ARG A 99 -3.18 9.41 -20.35
C ARG A 99 -3.61 8.26 -19.46
N ASN A 100 -3.00 8.10 -18.28
CA ASN A 100 -3.38 7.05 -17.34
C ASN A 100 -4.86 7.15 -16.91
N ALA A 101 -5.44 8.34 -16.87
CA ALA A 101 -6.87 8.52 -16.59
C ALA A 101 -7.78 8.04 -17.74
N GLU A 102 -7.27 7.97 -18.96
CA GLU A 102 -7.95 7.39 -20.13
C GLU A 102 -7.80 5.87 -20.18
N CYS A 103 -6.84 5.32 -19.43
CA CYS A 103 -6.63 3.89 -19.30
C CYS A 103 -7.45 3.32 -18.13
N GLY A 104 -8.32 2.36 -18.43
CA GLY A 104 -9.11 1.65 -17.43
C GLY A 104 -9.71 0.38 -18.01
N SER A 105 -10.29 -0.44 -17.14
CA SER A 105 -11.07 -1.60 -17.56
C SER A 105 -12.52 -1.15 -17.78
N ASP A 106 -13.10 -1.49 -18.94
CA ASP A 106 -14.54 -1.37 -19.11
C ASP A 106 -15.22 -2.53 -18.38
N GLU A 107 -15.75 -2.23 -17.18
CA GLU A 107 -16.36 -3.24 -16.32
C GLU A 107 -17.60 -3.90 -16.96
N LYS A 108 -18.22 -3.27 -17.97
CA LYS A 108 -19.33 -3.89 -18.73
C LYS A 108 -18.87 -5.08 -19.57
N LEU A 109 -17.60 -5.12 -19.94
CA LEU A 109 -17.00 -6.22 -20.69
C LEU A 109 -16.44 -7.32 -19.78
N ARG A 110 -16.47 -7.12 -18.47
CA ARG A 110 -16.08 -8.14 -17.50
C ARG A 110 -17.18 -9.20 -17.47
N MET A 111 -16.83 -10.43 -17.85
CA MET A 111 -17.73 -11.58 -17.73
C MET A 111 -18.18 -11.77 -16.28
N GLU A 112 -19.48 -11.96 -16.08
CA GLU A 112 -20.02 -12.27 -14.77
C GLU A 112 -19.60 -13.68 -14.33
N GLU A 113 -19.52 -13.90 -13.02
CA GLU A 113 -18.99 -15.12 -12.40
C GLU A 113 -19.74 -16.41 -12.84
N GLY A 114 -20.95 -16.28 -13.41
CA GLY A 114 -21.75 -17.37 -13.96
C GLY A 114 -21.46 -17.76 -15.41
N ASP A 115 -20.71 -16.95 -16.18
CA ASP A 115 -20.46 -17.20 -17.61
C ASP A 115 -19.29 -18.19 -17.83
N TYR A 116 -18.46 -18.39 -16.80
CA TYR A 116 -17.34 -19.34 -16.79
C TYR A 116 -17.80 -20.81 -16.86
N THR A 117 -19.06 -21.11 -16.56
CA THR A 117 -19.59 -22.49 -16.55
C THR A 117 -20.17 -22.95 -17.89
N GLU A 118 -20.58 -22.03 -18.77
CA GLU A 118 -21.36 -22.40 -19.97
C GLU A 118 -20.54 -22.42 -21.26
N ASN A 119 -19.43 -21.66 -21.38
CA ASN A 119 -18.62 -21.58 -22.61
C ASN A 119 -17.16 -21.99 -22.40
N ILE A 120 -16.92 -23.29 -22.22
CA ILE A 120 -15.57 -23.86 -22.05
C ILE A 120 -14.93 -24.15 -23.42
N GLU A 121 -14.53 -23.10 -24.15
CA GLU A 121 -13.66 -23.25 -25.33
C GLU A 121 -12.15 -23.20 -24.95
N PHE A 122 -11.82 -22.65 -23.77
CA PHE A 122 -10.43 -22.48 -23.28
C PHE A 122 -10.07 -23.30 -22.02
N GLY A 123 -10.86 -24.30 -21.66
CA GLY A 123 -10.54 -25.24 -20.58
C GLY A 123 -11.30 -24.98 -19.29
N ILE A 124 -11.61 -26.08 -18.60
CA ILE A 124 -12.44 -26.13 -17.41
C ILE A 124 -11.82 -25.26 -16.32
N GLY A 125 -12.58 -24.28 -15.81
CA GLY A 125 -12.30 -23.57 -14.56
C GLY A 125 -12.37 -24.53 -13.36
N GLY A 126 -11.40 -25.43 -13.26
CA GLY A 126 -11.29 -26.40 -12.19
C GLY A 126 -10.42 -25.86 -11.06
N SER A 127 -10.91 -25.95 -9.82
CA SER A 127 -10.08 -25.80 -8.62
C SER A 127 -9.28 -27.10 -8.43
N PHE A 128 -8.01 -27.13 -8.86
CA PHE A 128 -7.10 -28.23 -8.56
C PHE A 128 -6.82 -28.30 -7.06
N ARG A 129 -7.64 -29.07 -6.33
CA ARG A 129 -7.42 -29.42 -4.93
C ARG A 129 -6.74 -30.78 -4.87
N LYS A 130 -5.40 -30.78 -5.00
CA LYS A 130 -4.47 -31.91 -4.81
C LYS A 130 -4.50 -33.03 -5.88
N ILE A 131 -3.32 -33.30 -6.44
CA ILE A 131 -2.96 -34.58 -7.04
C ILE A 131 -2.09 -35.32 -6.02
N ASN A 132 -2.52 -36.51 -5.58
CA ASN A 132 -1.65 -37.48 -4.95
C ASN A 132 -1.20 -38.45 -6.05
N VAL A 133 0.11 -38.56 -6.26
CA VAL A 133 0.70 -39.58 -7.13
C VAL A 133 1.30 -40.64 -6.21
N ASP A 134 1.01 -41.91 -6.50
CA ASP A 134 1.62 -43.09 -5.87
C ASP A 134 3.08 -43.27 -6.32
#